data_AF-A0A0S6XV16-F1
#
_entry.id   AF-A0A0S6XV16-F1
#
_cell.length_a   1.000
_cell.length_b   1.000
_cell.length_c   1.000
_cell.angle_alpha   90.00
_cell.angle_beta   90.00
_cell.angle_gamma   90.00
#
_symmetry.space_group_name_H-M   'P 1'
#
loop_
_entity.id
_entity.type
_entity.pdbx_description
1 polymer ?
#
loop_
_entity_poly.entity_id
_entity_poly.type
_entity_poly.pdbx_seq_one_letter_code
_entity_poly.pdbx_strand_id
1 'polypeptide(L)'
;MLYQTFSELRSIFHLPSSPAPAPSPPQAIGLATAPVLLCIDLEAYELDQSQITEIGLSTLDTRDILGLSPGTSPAAWLAHMRTTHILIAEHRHLVNGRYVAGCPDKFLHGTSQAMSLAEAQRLVVAAFKAPGVLRSTREPEERDILLVGHGVRDDVRYLSSIGISDIPSRVIDTQRLCSSKRRPVGLAKLLDALQMEYSWLHNAGNDAAFTLEALLRLVWLYGFDEVALRGVMDRLGAPMPPGPKARKNEAANAAAAAAATAAQTHVDGA
;
A
#
# COMPACT_ATOMS: atom_id res chain seq x y z
N MET A 1 -16.86 6.70 7.14
CA MET A 1 -15.63 6.91 6.35
C MET A 1 -15.89 7.94 5.27
N LEU A 2 -15.03 8.96 5.21
CA LEU A 2 -14.98 10.00 4.20
C LEU A 2 -13.98 9.58 3.12
N TYR A 3 -14.48 9.09 1.99
CA TYR A 3 -13.65 8.61 0.89
C TYR A 3 -13.13 9.79 0.06
N GLN A 4 -11.82 9.86 -0.11
CA GLN A 4 -11.14 10.88 -0.89
C GLN A 4 -11.15 10.54 -2.38
N THR A 5 -11.25 11.57 -3.20
CA THR A 5 -11.25 11.57 -4.66
C THR A 5 -9.93 12.14 -5.19
N PHE A 6 -9.66 11.97 -6.48
CA PHE A 6 -8.52 12.64 -7.13
C PHE A 6 -8.50 14.17 -6.92
N SER A 7 -9.67 14.81 -6.85
CA SER A 7 -9.77 16.24 -6.58
C SER A 7 -9.26 16.62 -5.20
N GLU A 8 -9.55 15.82 -4.16
CA GLU A 8 -9.02 16.07 -2.82
C GLU A 8 -7.52 15.77 -2.74
N LEU A 9 -7.05 14.73 -3.44
CA LEU A 9 -5.63 14.38 -3.51
C LEU A 9 -4.78 15.49 -4.14
N ARG A 10 -5.33 16.28 -5.06
CA ARG A 10 -4.64 17.47 -5.61
C ARG A 10 -4.13 18.40 -4.53
N SER A 11 -4.96 18.68 -3.52
CA SER A 11 -4.61 19.58 -2.41
C SER A 11 -3.56 18.94 -1.50
N ILE A 12 -3.76 17.67 -1.14
CA ILE A 12 -2.87 16.92 -0.23
C ILE A 12 -1.44 16.82 -0.79
N PHE A 13 -1.30 16.60 -2.09
CA PHE A 13 -0.01 16.45 -2.75
C PHE A 13 0.52 17.74 -3.38
N HIS A 14 -0.17 18.88 -3.17
CA HIS A 14 0.17 20.16 -3.78
C HIS A 14 0.37 20.10 -5.32
N LEU A 15 -0.47 19.30 -5.99
CA LEU A 15 -0.39 19.11 -7.45
C LEU A 15 -0.87 20.37 -8.19
N PRO A 16 -0.28 20.70 -9.35
CA PRO A 16 -0.62 21.93 -10.09
C PRO A 16 -2.06 21.87 -10.62
N SER A 17 -2.80 23.00 -10.64
CA SER A 17 -4.21 23.04 -11.07
C SER A 17 -4.45 22.71 -12.56
N SER A 18 -3.39 22.66 -13.36
CA SER A 18 -3.34 22.34 -14.79
C SER A 18 -1.92 21.80 -15.10
N PRO A 19 -1.67 21.00 -16.15
CA PRO A 19 -0.31 20.65 -16.55
C PRO A 19 0.45 21.94 -16.97
N ALA A 20 1.11 22.56 -16.00
CA ALA A 20 1.85 23.81 -16.11
C ALA A 20 3.19 23.65 -15.35
N PRO A 21 4.25 24.37 -15.76
CA PRO A 21 5.59 24.08 -15.28
C PRO A 21 5.78 24.50 -13.82
N ALA A 22 6.49 23.62 -13.11
CA ALA A 22 7.07 23.70 -11.76
C ALA A 22 6.14 24.15 -10.60
N PRO A 23 6.01 23.33 -9.54
CA PRO A 23 5.23 23.70 -8.36
C PRO A 23 5.93 24.81 -7.56
N SER A 24 5.15 25.79 -7.09
CA SER A 24 5.57 26.75 -6.07
C SER A 24 5.88 26.02 -4.75
N PRO A 25 6.86 26.48 -3.94
CA PRO A 25 7.17 25.84 -2.67
C PRO A 25 5.96 25.89 -1.71
N PRO A 26 5.69 24.81 -0.96
CA PRO A 26 4.57 24.76 -0.03
C PRO A 26 4.73 25.77 1.12
N GLN A 27 3.63 26.40 1.54
CA GLN A 27 3.64 27.33 2.67
C GLN A 27 3.86 26.59 4.01
N ALA A 28 4.59 27.19 4.94
CA ALA A 28 4.93 26.60 6.25
C ALA A 28 3.73 26.12 7.07
N ILE A 29 2.56 26.75 6.93
CA ILE A 29 1.31 26.36 7.61
C ILE A 29 0.79 24.99 7.09
N GLY A 30 1.10 24.63 5.83
CA GLY A 30 0.73 23.34 5.25
C GLY A 30 1.54 22.15 5.78
N LEU A 31 2.74 22.37 6.33
CA LEU A 31 3.58 21.30 6.87
C LEU A 31 3.03 20.73 8.19
N ALA A 32 2.43 21.57 9.02
CA ALA A 32 1.86 21.15 10.31
C ALA A 32 0.57 20.33 10.16
N THR A 33 -0.15 20.50 9.04
CA THR A 33 -1.41 19.81 8.73
C THR A 33 -1.28 18.73 7.67
N ALA A 34 -0.06 18.53 7.14
CA ALA A 34 0.23 17.51 6.14
C ALA A 34 -0.10 16.11 6.72
N PRO A 35 -0.94 15.30 6.06
CA PRO A 35 -1.34 14.00 6.58
C PRO A 35 -0.28 12.93 6.34
N VAL A 36 -0.34 11.83 7.08
CA VAL A 36 0.41 10.61 6.76
C VAL A 36 -0.51 9.65 6.02
N LEU A 37 -0.04 9.13 4.89
CA LEU A 37 -0.70 8.00 4.24
C LEU A 37 -0.31 6.74 4.98
N LEU A 38 -1.29 5.99 5.45
CA LEU A 38 -1.09 4.68 6.07
C LEU A 38 -1.96 3.68 5.32
N CYS A 39 -1.32 2.91 4.44
CA CYS A 39 -1.94 1.78 3.77
C CYS A 39 -1.97 0.57 4.69
N ILE A 40 -3.10 -0.13 4.70
CA ILE A 40 -3.26 -1.39 5.41
C ILE A 40 -3.81 -2.46 4.47
N ASP A 41 -3.38 -3.69 4.71
CA ASP A 41 -3.94 -4.90 4.13
C ASP A 41 -3.88 -6.00 5.20
N LEU A 42 -4.92 -6.83 5.32
CA LEU A 42 -4.96 -7.95 6.27
C LEU A 42 -5.30 -9.25 5.55
N GLU A 43 -4.54 -10.29 5.86
CA GLU A 43 -4.86 -11.65 5.45
C GLU A 43 -5.53 -12.40 6.61
N ALA A 44 -6.50 -13.23 6.26
CA ALA A 44 -7.22 -14.10 7.17
C ALA A 44 -7.22 -15.54 6.66
N TYR A 45 -7.32 -16.49 7.59
CA TYR A 45 -7.31 -17.90 7.22
C TYR A 45 -8.56 -18.28 6.40
N GLU A 46 -8.35 -18.88 5.23
CA GLU A 46 -9.39 -19.12 4.23
C GLU A 46 -10.52 -20.05 4.69
N LEU A 47 -10.28 -20.88 5.71
CA LEU A 47 -11.29 -21.76 6.30
C LEU A 47 -11.94 -21.20 7.57
N ASP A 48 -11.38 -20.13 8.15
CA ASP A 48 -11.93 -19.41 9.30
C ASP A 48 -11.47 -17.95 9.27
N GLN A 49 -12.30 -17.09 8.68
CA GLN A 49 -12.02 -15.67 8.48
C GLN A 49 -12.01 -14.84 9.78
N SER A 50 -12.27 -15.46 10.93
CA SER A 50 -12.06 -14.82 12.24
C SER A 50 -10.59 -14.85 12.68
N GLN A 51 -9.76 -15.71 12.05
CA GLN A 51 -8.35 -15.87 12.34
C GLN A 51 -7.51 -14.99 11.41
N ILE A 52 -7.12 -13.81 11.88
CA ILE A 52 -6.22 -12.92 11.13
C ILE A 52 -4.80 -13.47 11.18
N THR A 53 -4.19 -13.74 10.03
CA THR A 53 -2.87 -14.38 9.93
C THR A 53 -1.75 -13.37 9.73
N GLU A 54 -2.02 -12.30 8.98
CA GLU A 54 -1.01 -11.31 8.58
C GLU A 54 -1.59 -9.89 8.61
N ILE A 55 -0.74 -8.91 8.93
CA ILE A 55 -1.08 -7.48 8.81
C ILE A 55 0.06 -6.78 8.05
N GLY A 56 -0.27 -6.15 6.94
CA GLY A 56 0.63 -5.29 6.18
C GLY A 56 0.34 -3.83 6.47
N LEU A 57 1.39 -3.05 6.74
CA LEU A 57 1.31 -1.61 6.93
C LEU A 57 2.33 -0.95 6.01
N SER A 58 1.91 -0.02 5.16
CA SER A 58 2.81 0.78 4.32
C SER A 58 2.54 2.26 4.54
N THR A 59 3.58 3.03 4.84
CA THR A 59 3.45 4.44 5.22
C THR A 59 4.19 5.37 4.28
N LEU A 60 3.63 6.57 4.11
CA LEU A 60 4.31 7.72 3.54
C LEU A 60 3.93 8.97 4.34
N ASP A 61 4.90 9.56 5.04
CA ASP A 61 4.71 10.90 5.61
C ASP A 61 4.83 11.92 4.47
N THR A 62 3.72 12.60 4.13
CA THR A 62 3.71 13.53 3.00
C THR A 62 4.73 14.66 3.16
N ARG A 63 5.12 14.99 4.41
CA ARG A 63 6.21 15.94 4.70
C ARG A 63 7.54 15.56 4.06
N ASP A 64 7.80 14.27 3.89
CA ASP A 64 9.08 13.77 3.36
C ASP A 64 9.20 13.97 1.84
N ILE A 65 8.08 14.19 1.16
CA ILE A 65 8.03 14.40 -0.28
C ILE A 65 7.71 15.84 -0.67
N LEU A 66 7.54 16.74 0.32
CA LEU A 66 7.30 18.15 0.06
C LEU A 66 8.48 18.79 -0.65
N GLY A 67 8.21 19.47 -1.76
CA GLY A 67 9.22 20.15 -2.56
C GLY A 67 10.10 19.21 -3.40
N LEU A 68 9.90 17.89 -3.34
CA LEU A 68 10.55 16.98 -4.28
C LEU A 68 9.98 17.21 -5.68
N SER A 69 10.88 17.36 -6.66
CA SER A 69 10.47 17.45 -8.06
C SER A 69 9.71 16.19 -8.45
N PRO A 70 8.57 16.31 -9.17
CA PRO A 70 7.81 15.16 -9.61
C PRO A 70 8.56 14.30 -10.63
N GLY A 71 9.66 14.80 -11.23
CA GLY A 71 10.45 14.05 -12.20
C GLY A 71 9.62 13.56 -13.39
N THR A 72 10.10 12.50 -14.06
CA THR A 72 9.37 11.78 -15.12
C THR A 72 8.54 10.60 -14.58
N SER A 73 8.59 10.36 -13.26
CA SER A 73 7.88 9.28 -12.58
C SER A 73 7.82 9.56 -11.07
N PRO A 74 6.92 8.92 -10.30
CA PRO A 74 6.85 9.10 -8.84
C PRO A 74 8.02 8.48 -8.05
N ALA A 75 9.11 8.06 -8.71
CA ALA A 75 10.23 7.33 -8.07
C ALA A 75 10.80 8.04 -6.82
N ALA A 76 10.91 9.38 -6.86
CA ALA A 76 11.36 10.16 -5.73
C ALA A 76 10.42 10.03 -4.53
N TRP A 77 9.11 9.96 -4.74
CA TRP A 77 8.13 9.79 -3.67
C TRP A 77 8.13 8.35 -3.13
N LEU A 78 8.25 7.36 -4.02
CA LEU A 78 8.29 5.94 -3.66
C LEU A 78 9.45 5.60 -2.73
N ALA A 79 10.61 6.26 -2.88
CA ALA A 79 11.78 6.06 -2.01
C ALA A 79 11.53 6.39 -0.52
N HIS A 80 10.49 7.17 -0.22
CA HIS A 80 10.11 7.53 1.14
C HIS A 80 9.05 6.61 1.77
N MET A 81 8.55 5.62 1.03
CA MET A 81 7.66 4.60 1.59
C MET A 81 8.38 3.72 2.61
N ARG A 82 7.66 3.32 3.67
CA ARG A 82 8.15 2.37 4.67
C ARG A 82 7.09 1.33 4.94
N THR A 83 7.49 0.06 4.84
CA THR A 83 6.56 -1.07 4.92
C THR A 83 6.95 -1.99 6.07
N THR A 84 5.95 -2.36 6.86
CA THR A 84 6.04 -3.34 7.94
C THR A 84 5.12 -4.49 7.59
N HIS A 85 5.62 -5.70 7.76
CA HIS A 85 4.84 -6.92 7.62
C HIS A 85 4.82 -7.68 8.95
N ILE A 86 3.63 -8.03 9.40
CA ILE A 86 3.37 -8.65 10.68
C ILE A 86 2.78 -10.04 10.46
N LEU A 87 3.36 -11.05 11.08
CA LEU A 87 2.82 -12.39 11.18
C LEU A 87 2.24 -12.60 12.59
N ILE A 88 0.97 -12.98 12.68
CA ILE A 88 0.31 -13.23 13.96
C ILE A 88 0.80 -14.57 14.52
N ALA A 89 1.51 -14.51 15.65
CA ALA A 89 2.23 -15.65 16.22
C ALA A 89 1.30 -16.82 16.57
N GLU A 90 0.11 -16.53 17.07
CA GLU A 90 -0.91 -17.51 17.42
C GLU A 90 -1.41 -18.29 16.20
N HIS A 91 -1.41 -17.66 15.02
CA HIS A 91 -1.99 -18.20 13.78
C HIS A 91 -0.94 -18.62 12.77
N ARG A 92 0.35 -18.65 13.14
CA ARG A 92 1.48 -18.95 12.23
C ARG A 92 1.42 -20.33 11.56
N HIS A 93 0.62 -21.23 12.10
CA HIS A 93 0.39 -22.58 11.57
C HIS A 93 -0.74 -22.63 10.51
N LEU A 94 -1.48 -21.53 10.33
CA LEU A 94 -2.57 -21.38 9.37
C LEU A 94 -2.01 -20.71 8.10
N VAL A 95 -1.92 -21.46 7.01
CA VAL A 95 -1.43 -20.95 5.72
C VAL A 95 -2.45 -21.28 4.63
N ASN A 96 -2.90 -20.25 3.91
CA ASN A 96 -3.85 -20.40 2.82
C ASN A 96 -3.22 -21.16 1.64
N GLY A 97 -3.97 -22.10 1.06
CA GLY A 97 -3.50 -22.86 -0.10
C GLY A 97 -4.58 -23.57 -0.90
N ARG A 98 -5.83 -23.63 -0.42
CA ARG A 98 -6.95 -24.31 -1.08
C ARG A 98 -7.61 -23.42 -2.13
N TYR A 99 -7.89 -22.17 -1.82
CA TYR A 99 -8.55 -21.22 -2.71
C TYR A 99 -7.59 -20.14 -3.19
N VAL A 100 -6.75 -19.65 -2.28
CA VAL A 100 -5.74 -18.62 -2.54
C VAL A 100 -4.41 -19.13 -1.97
N ALA A 101 -3.35 -19.12 -2.78
CA ALA A 101 -2.03 -19.50 -2.31
C ALA A 101 -1.40 -18.32 -1.58
N GLY A 102 -1.35 -18.39 -0.25
CA GLY A 102 -0.66 -17.39 0.58
C GLY A 102 0.86 -17.54 0.49
N CYS A 103 1.59 -16.46 0.73
CA CYS A 103 3.05 -16.46 0.77
C CYS A 103 3.62 -15.62 1.96
N PRO A 104 3.28 -15.98 3.21
CA PRO A 104 3.68 -15.22 4.41
C PRO A 104 5.20 -15.04 4.57
N ASP A 105 6.00 -15.93 4.00
CA ASP A 105 7.46 -15.94 4.07
C ASP A 105 8.15 -15.14 2.95
N LYS A 106 7.39 -14.47 2.07
CA LYS A 106 7.90 -13.81 0.86
C LYS A 106 7.76 -12.28 0.90
N PHE A 107 8.02 -11.70 2.06
CA PHE A 107 8.00 -10.25 2.22
C PHE A 107 9.17 -9.60 1.46
N LEU A 108 8.87 -8.65 0.58
CA LEU A 108 9.84 -8.02 -0.32
C LEU A 108 10.58 -6.84 0.29
N HIS A 109 10.06 -6.25 1.37
CA HIS A 109 10.57 -4.98 1.92
C HIS A 109 11.35 -5.15 3.25
N GLY A 110 11.86 -6.36 3.51
CA GLY A 110 12.70 -6.66 4.66
C GLY A 110 12.31 -7.96 5.35
N THR A 111 12.22 -7.93 6.68
CA THR A 111 11.92 -9.11 7.50
C THR A 111 10.54 -8.98 8.14
N SER A 112 9.71 -10.03 8.01
CA SER A 112 8.43 -10.12 8.69
C SER A 112 8.61 -10.17 10.21
N GLN A 113 7.84 -9.37 10.94
CA GLN A 113 7.83 -9.36 12.39
C GLN A 113 6.80 -10.35 12.92
N ALA A 114 7.24 -11.33 13.70
CA ALA A 114 6.33 -12.20 14.43
C ALA A 114 5.91 -11.51 15.75
N MET A 115 4.62 -11.35 15.99
CA MET A 115 4.10 -10.78 17.23
C MET A 115 2.76 -11.42 17.61
N SER A 116 2.41 -11.35 18.88
CA SER A 116 1.08 -11.76 19.34
C SER A 116 -0.01 -10.87 18.73
N LEU A 117 -1.23 -11.38 18.60
CA LEU A 117 -2.38 -10.59 18.14
C LEU A 117 -2.57 -9.33 19.00
N ALA A 118 -2.34 -9.45 20.32
CA ALA A 118 -2.46 -8.34 21.25
C ALA A 118 -1.39 -7.25 21.02
N GLU A 119 -0.15 -7.63 20.66
CA GLU A 119 0.90 -6.68 20.28
C GLU A 119 0.57 -6.00 18.95
N ALA A 120 0.11 -6.76 17.97
CA ALA A 120 -0.31 -6.23 16.68
C ALA A 120 -1.44 -5.20 16.82
N GLN A 121 -2.45 -5.49 17.64
CA GLN A 121 -3.54 -4.56 17.95
C GLN A 121 -3.00 -3.24 18.51
N ARG A 122 -2.13 -3.31 19.53
CA ARG A 122 -1.53 -2.11 20.14
C ARG A 122 -0.72 -1.31 19.13
N LEU A 123 0.06 -1.98 18.28
CA LEU A 123 0.87 -1.33 17.26
C LEU A 123 0.00 -0.63 16.21
N VAL A 124 -1.05 -1.27 15.71
CA VAL A 124 -1.96 -0.67 14.72
C VAL A 124 -2.70 0.54 15.31
N VAL A 125 -3.22 0.42 16.54
CA VAL A 125 -3.87 1.54 17.24
C VAL A 125 -2.90 2.71 17.45
N ALA A 126 -1.65 2.40 17.82
CA ALA A 126 -0.63 3.43 17.95
C ALA A 126 -0.30 4.08 16.59
N ALA A 127 -0.22 3.29 15.50
CA ALA A 127 0.04 3.79 14.16
C ALA A 127 -1.10 4.68 13.60
N PHE A 128 -2.35 4.45 14.01
CA PHE A 128 -3.49 5.29 13.68
C PHE A 128 -3.49 6.66 14.37
N LYS A 129 -2.63 6.86 15.37
CA LYS A 129 -2.47 8.14 16.07
C LYS A 129 -1.13 8.77 15.77
N ALA A 130 -0.07 8.01 15.98
CA ALA A 130 1.31 8.42 15.83
C ALA A 130 2.05 7.45 14.89
N PRO A 131 1.92 7.59 13.56
CA PRO A 131 2.48 6.64 12.59
C PRO A 131 4.02 6.59 12.62
N GLY A 132 4.66 7.56 13.29
CA GLY A 132 6.07 7.52 13.65
C GLY A 132 6.47 6.27 14.44
N VAL A 133 5.55 5.59 15.14
CA VAL A 133 5.86 4.31 15.82
C VAL A 133 6.30 3.20 14.85
N LEU A 134 5.95 3.32 13.56
CA LEU A 134 6.41 2.41 12.50
C LEU A 134 7.79 2.81 11.95
N ARG A 135 8.36 3.93 12.40
CA ARG A 135 9.60 4.52 11.92
C ARG A 135 10.53 4.78 13.10
N SER A 136 11.59 3.98 13.24
CA SER A 136 12.58 4.14 14.32
C SER A 136 13.33 5.49 14.33
N THR A 137 13.21 6.27 13.27
CA THR A 137 13.99 7.51 13.06
C THR A 137 13.27 8.78 13.51
N ARG A 138 12.05 8.70 14.05
CA ARG A 138 11.29 9.86 14.52
C ARG A 138 10.55 9.53 15.81
N GLU A 139 10.52 10.48 16.73
CA GLU A 139 9.66 10.38 17.90
C GLU A 139 8.19 10.27 17.50
N PRO A 140 7.39 9.44 18.18
CA PRO A 140 5.96 9.37 17.96
C PRO A 140 5.28 10.73 18.17
N GLU A 141 4.70 11.27 17.11
CA GLU A 141 3.94 12.52 17.09
C GLU A 141 2.52 12.19 16.62
N GLU A 142 1.49 12.75 17.26
CA GLU A 142 0.11 12.62 16.76
C GLU A 142 -0.04 13.33 15.41
N ARG A 143 -0.64 12.64 14.44
CA ARG A 143 -0.74 13.13 13.05
C ARG A 143 -2.11 12.78 12.47
N ASP A 144 -2.55 13.62 11.53
CA ASP A 144 -3.71 13.28 10.71
C ASP A 144 -3.38 12.11 9.79
N ILE A 145 -4.25 11.10 9.76
CA ILE A 145 -4.06 9.86 9.01
C ILE A 145 -5.06 9.79 7.85
N LEU A 146 -4.53 9.57 6.66
CA LEU A 146 -5.28 9.09 5.52
C LEU A 146 -5.09 7.59 5.41
N LEU A 147 -6.12 6.83 5.77
CA LEU A 147 -6.12 5.38 5.63
C LEU A 147 -6.18 5.02 4.15
N VAL A 148 -5.25 4.22 3.67
CA VAL A 148 -5.19 3.76 2.28
C VAL A 148 -5.49 2.26 2.22
N GLY A 149 -6.14 1.80 1.16
CA GLY A 149 -6.26 0.37 0.88
C GLY A 149 -6.86 0.11 -0.50
N HIS A 150 -7.15 -1.15 -0.77
CA HIS A 150 -7.72 -1.62 -2.04
C HIS A 150 -8.98 -2.44 -1.79
N GLY A 151 -10.10 -1.76 -1.55
CA GLY A 151 -11.29 -2.41 -0.98
C GLY A 151 -11.35 -2.37 0.55
N VAL A 152 -10.97 -1.22 1.13
CA VAL A 152 -10.80 -0.96 2.59
C VAL A 152 -11.92 -1.48 3.50
N ARG A 153 -13.13 -1.69 2.97
CA ARG A 153 -14.26 -2.23 3.75
C ARG A 153 -13.98 -3.62 4.30
N ASP A 154 -13.25 -4.46 3.57
CA ASP A 154 -12.87 -5.80 4.04
C ASP A 154 -11.86 -5.69 5.20
N ASP A 155 -10.81 -4.89 5.03
CA ASP A 155 -9.80 -4.64 6.07
C ASP A 155 -10.41 -4.08 7.37
N VAL A 156 -11.36 -3.15 7.25
CA VAL A 156 -12.04 -2.56 8.42
C VAL A 156 -12.87 -3.62 9.16
N ARG A 157 -13.49 -4.57 8.44
CA ARG A 157 -14.19 -5.68 9.07
C ARG A 157 -13.22 -6.57 9.86
N TYR A 158 -12.04 -6.85 9.31
CA TYR A 158 -10.99 -7.58 10.01
C TYR A 158 -10.43 -6.82 11.22
N LEU A 159 -10.14 -5.53 11.09
CA LEU A 159 -9.73 -4.69 12.22
C LEU A 159 -10.78 -4.71 13.34
N SER A 160 -12.05 -4.60 12.97
CA SER A 160 -13.17 -4.65 13.93
C SER A 160 -13.31 -6.01 14.60
N SER A 161 -13.09 -7.12 13.87
CA SER A 161 -13.18 -8.47 14.45
C SER A 161 -12.08 -8.75 15.47
N ILE A 162 -10.94 -8.07 15.35
CA ILE A 162 -9.86 -8.08 16.35
C ILE A 162 -9.95 -6.90 17.33
N GLY A 163 -11.10 -6.25 17.48
CA GLY A 163 -11.34 -5.25 18.53
C GLY A 163 -10.77 -3.85 18.28
N ILE A 164 -10.32 -3.53 17.06
CA ILE A 164 -9.85 -2.19 16.67
C ILE A 164 -11.02 -1.42 16.06
N SER A 165 -11.56 -0.44 16.80
CA SER A 165 -12.73 0.35 16.40
C SER A 165 -12.45 1.81 16.09
N ASP A 166 -11.38 2.38 16.65
CA ASP A 166 -10.95 3.77 16.42
C ASP A 166 -10.12 3.88 15.13
N ILE A 167 -10.78 3.63 13.99
CA ILE A 167 -10.17 3.60 12.66
C ILE A 167 -10.24 4.99 12.01
N PRO A 168 -9.15 5.51 11.39
CA PRO A 168 -9.15 6.80 10.73
C PRO A 168 -10.31 6.97 9.74
N SER A 169 -10.99 8.11 9.85
CA SER A 169 -12.24 8.33 9.11
C SER A 169 -12.01 8.74 7.65
N ARG A 170 -10.87 9.37 7.33
CA ARG A 170 -10.49 9.79 5.97
C ARG A 170 -9.81 8.63 5.25
N VAL A 171 -10.35 8.23 4.10
CA VAL A 171 -9.96 6.99 3.41
C VAL A 171 -9.65 7.25 1.95
N ILE A 172 -8.55 6.70 1.44
CA ILE A 172 -8.25 6.59 0.02
C ILE A 172 -8.38 5.12 -0.36
N ASP A 173 -9.45 4.79 -1.07
CA ASP A 173 -9.69 3.42 -1.54
C ASP A 173 -9.33 3.36 -3.03
N THR A 174 -8.19 2.76 -3.34
CA THR A 174 -7.66 2.67 -4.71
C THR A 174 -8.60 1.89 -5.63
N GLN A 175 -9.35 0.92 -5.10
CA GLN A 175 -10.38 0.23 -5.86
C GLN A 175 -11.52 1.18 -6.25
N ARG A 176 -11.90 2.13 -5.39
CA ARG A 176 -12.92 3.15 -5.73
C ARG A 176 -12.41 4.22 -6.68
N LEU A 177 -11.14 4.60 -6.60
CA LEU A 177 -10.53 5.52 -7.57
C LEU A 177 -10.52 4.94 -8.99
N CYS A 178 -10.44 3.61 -9.10
CA CYS A 178 -10.17 2.90 -10.35
C CYS A 178 -11.38 2.12 -10.91
N SER A 179 -12.41 1.85 -10.12
CA SER A 179 -13.56 1.05 -10.55
C SER A 179 -14.76 1.89 -10.95
N SER A 180 -15.42 1.48 -12.04
CA SER A 180 -16.82 1.85 -12.24
C SER A 180 -17.67 1.02 -11.27
N LYS A 181 -18.77 1.61 -10.75
CA LYS A 181 -19.63 1.05 -9.68
C LYS A 181 -20.16 -0.40 -9.90
N ARG A 182 -19.92 -1.02 -11.06
CA ARG A 182 -20.50 -2.31 -11.46
C ARG A 182 -19.58 -3.52 -11.24
N ARG A 183 -18.25 -3.36 -11.21
CA ARG A 183 -17.31 -4.46 -10.97
C ARG A 183 -16.07 -3.96 -10.23
N PRO A 184 -15.81 -4.43 -8.99
CA PRO A 184 -14.59 -4.10 -8.29
C PRO A 184 -13.37 -4.60 -9.08
N VAL A 185 -12.35 -3.75 -9.17
CA VAL A 185 -11.05 -4.11 -9.73
C VAL A 185 -10.24 -4.75 -8.60
N GLY A 186 -9.58 -5.87 -8.86
CA GLY A 186 -8.63 -6.46 -7.90
C GLY A 186 -7.23 -5.88 -8.06
N LEU A 187 -6.38 -6.02 -7.03
CA LEU A 187 -5.07 -5.38 -6.98
C LEU A 187 -4.19 -5.76 -8.17
N ALA A 188 -4.06 -7.04 -8.49
CA ALA A 188 -3.31 -7.52 -9.66
C ALA A 188 -3.69 -6.80 -10.97
N LYS A 189 -5.00 -6.61 -11.20
CA LYS A 189 -5.50 -5.90 -12.39
C LYS A 189 -5.12 -4.42 -12.39
N LEU A 190 -5.10 -3.78 -11.21
CA LEU A 190 -4.63 -2.41 -11.08
C LEU A 190 -3.14 -2.30 -11.39
N LEU A 191 -2.33 -3.21 -10.84
CA LEU A 191 -0.88 -3.25 -11.09
C LEU A 191 -0.57 -3.51 -12.58
N ASP A 192 -1.27 -4.46 -13.20
CA ASP A 192 -1.17 -4.72 -14.65
C ASP A 192 -1.54 -3.47 -15.48
N ALA A 193 -2.62 -2.78 -15.11
CA ALA A 193 -3.06 -1.57 -15.81
C ALA A 193 -2.07 -0.42 -15.64
N LEU A 194 -1.37 -0.33 -14.50
CA LEU A 194 -0.27 0.60 -14.25
C LEU A 194 1.06 0.14 -14.84
N GLN A 195 1.11 -1.05 -15.47
CA GLN A 195 2.30 -1.67 -16.01
C GLN A 195 3.42 -1.81 -14.97
N MET A 196 3.02 -2.14 -13.75
CA MET A 196 3.94 -2.41 -12.64
C MET A 196 4.37 -3.87 -12.67
N GLU A 197 5.65 -4.11 -12.41
CA GLU A 197 6.11 -5.45 -12.06
C GLU A 197 5.76 -5.73 -10.60
N TYR A 198 5.20 -6.91 -10.34
CA TYR A 198 4.87 -7.35 -8.99
C TYR A 198 5.11 -8.86 -8.85
N SER A 199 5.25 -9.30 -7.62
CA SER A 199 5.42 -10.70 -7.24
C SER A 199 4.89 -10.88 -5.84
N TRP A 200 4.57 -12.12 -5.45
CA TRP A 200 4.18 -12.45 -4.08
C TRP A 200 3.02 -11.61 -3.52
N LEU A 201 1.95 -11.44 -4.33
CA LEU A 201 0.63 -11.05 -3.80
C LEU A 201 0.12 -12.15 -2.86
N HIS A 202 -0.78 -11.80 -1.93
CA HIS A 202 -1.17 -12.62 -0.78
C HIS A 202 -0.04 -12.76 0.25
N ASN A 203 0.69 -11.67 0.40
CA ASN A 203 1.55 -11.35 1.53
C ASN A 203 1.14 -9.94 1.94
N ALA A 204 0.52 -9.79 3.11
CA ALA A 204 -0.17 -8.54 3.44
C ALA A 204 0.76 -7.32 3.38
N GLY A 205 2.03 -7.49 3.74
CA GLY A 205 3.04 -6.45 3.65
C GLY A 205 3.31 -5.99 2.22
N ASN A 206 3.46 -6.93 1.29
CA ASN A 206 3.63 -6.64 -0.13
C ASN A 206 2.37 -5.99 -0.72
N ASP A 207 1.18 -6.49 -0.37
CA ASP A 207 -0.09 -5.97 -0.88
C ASP A 207 -0.33 -4.52 -0.41
N ALA A 208 -0.01 -4.20 0.85
CA ALA A 208 -0.02 -2.83 1.35
C ALA A 208 1.01 -1.93 0.65
N ALA A 209 2.21 -2.44 0.34
CA ALA A 209 3.23 -1.70 -0.39
C ALA A 209 2.80 -1.42 -1.84
N PHE A 210 2.39 -2.44 -2.59
CA PHE A 210 1.93 -2.30 -3.96
C PHE A 210 0.70 -1.41 -4.07
N THR A 211 -0.23 -1.47 -3.10
CA THR A 211 -1.40 -0.59 -3.05
C THR A 211 -0.99 0.87 -2.88
N LEU A 212 -0.07 1.17 -1.96
CA LEU A 212 0.41 2.54 -1.75
C LEU A 212 1.22 3.04 -2.95
N GLU A 213 2.06 2.21 -3.56
CA GLU A 213 2.80 2.55 -4.77
C GLU A 213 1.84 2.83 -5.94
N ALA A 214 0.83 1.98 -6.14
CA ALA A 214 -0.19 2.17 -7.16
C ALA A 214 -0.93 3.50 -6.95
N LEU A 215 -1.28 3.84 -5.70
CA LEU A 215 -1.85 5.14 -5.38
C LEU A 215 -0.94 6.29 -5.80
N LEU A 216 0.35 6.26 -5.42
CA LEU A 216 1.29 7.32 -5.77
C LEU A 216 1.47 7.50 -7.28
N ARG A 217 1.47 6.39 -8.04
CA ARG A 217 1.48 6.42 -9.51
C ARG A 217 0.21 7.04 -10.07
N LEU A 218 -0.97 6.67 -9.56
CA LEU A 218 -2.24 7.29 -9.96
C LEU A 218 -2.28 8.79 -9.67
N VAL A 219 -1.82 9.21 -8.49
CA VAL A 219 -1.73 10.61 -8.07
C VAL A 219 -0.79 11.39 -8.98
N TRP A 220 0.38 10.83 -9.28
CA TRP A 220 1.35 11.44 -10.18
C TRP A 220 0.78 11.60 -11.59
N LEU A 221 0.17 10.56 -12.16
CA LEU A 221 -0.48 10.62 -13.47
C LEU A 221 -1.60 11.67 -13.49
N TYR A 222 -2.42 11.74 -12.43
CA TYR A 222 -3.47 12.76 -12.31
C TYR A 222 -2.94 14.20 -12.25
N GLY A 223 -1.73 14.39 -11.68
CA GLY A 223 -1.09 15.70 -11.60
C GLY A 223 -0.34 16.11 -12.87
N PHE A 224 0.26 15.14 -13.58
CA PHE A 224 1.31 15.42 -14.56
C PHE A 224 1.12 14.74 -15.92
N ASP A 225 0.28 13.72 -16.05
CA ASP A 225 0.03 13.00 -17.31
C ASP A 225 -1.40 12.43 -17.38
N GLU A 226 -2.38 13.30 -17.62
CA GLU A 226 -3.80 12.94 -17.69
C GLU A 226 -4.10 11.98 -18.86
N VAL A 227 -3.31 12.05 -19.94
CA VAL A 227 -3.47 11.16 -21.10
C VAL A 227 -3.10 9.73 -20.71
N ALA A 228 -1.96 9.53 -20.05
CA ALA A 228 -1.58 8.22 -19.55
C ALA A 228 -2.54 7.73 -18.45
N LEU A 229 -3.05 8.62 -17.57
CA LEU A 229 -4.09 8.25 -16.61
C LEU A 229 -5.33 7.70 -17.31
N ARG A 230 -5.81 8.35 -18.38
CA ARG A 230 -6.95 7.85 -19.18
C ARG A 230 -6.66 6.47 -19.75
N GLY A 231 -5.45 6.25 -20.27
CA GLY A 231 -5.02 4.95 -20.76
C GLY A 231 -5.06 3.85 -19.67
N VAL A 232 -4.68 4.18 -18.43
CA VAL A 232 -4.84 3.26 -17.27
C VAL A 232 -6.32 2.95 -17.03
N MET A 233 -7.18 3.98 -17.00
CA MET A 233 -8.62 3.81 -16.78
C MET A 233 -9.29 2.97 -17.89
N ASP A 234 -8.85 3.13 -19.14
CA ASP A 234 -9.35 2.35 -20.28
C ASP A 234 -8.95 0.87 -20.15
N ARG A 235 -7.70 0.57 -19.76
CA ARG A 235 -7.23 -0.80 -19.48
C ARG A 235 -8.00 -1.46 -18.33
N LEU A 236 -8.35 -0.68 -17.30
CA LEU A 236 -9.17 -1.16 -16.19
C LEU A 236 -10.61 -1.47 -16.60
N GLY A 237 -11.17 -0.66 -17.52
CA GLY A 237 -12.51 -0.87 -18.09
C GLY A 237 -12.59 -2.02 -19.11
N ALA A 238 -11.47 -2.36 -19.75
CA ALA A 238 -11.40 -3.46 -20.69
C ALA A 238 -11.60 -4.82 -20.00
N PRO A 239 -12.22 -5.80 -20.70
CA PRO A 239 -12.12 -7.19 -20.28
C PRO A 239 -10.63 -7.54 -20.21
N MET A 240 -10.21 -8.20 -19.13
CA MET A 240 -8.86 -8.76 -19.12
C MET A 240 -8.73 -9.66 -20.36
N PRO A 241 -7.68 -9.53 -21.19
CA PRO A 241 -7.36 -10.61 -22.12
C PRO A 241 -7.26 -11.89 -21.29
N PRO A 242 -7.55 -13.09 -21.85
CA PRO A 242 -7.30 -14.33 -21.15
C PRO A 242 -5.83 -14.30 -20.73
N GLY A 243 -5.60 -14.02 -19.44
CA GLY A 243 -4.26 -13.95 -18.91
C GLY A 243 -3.61 -15.30 -19.15
N PRO A 244 -2.27 -15.38 -19.23
CA PRO A 244 -1.63 -16.66 -18.98
C PRO A 244 -2.27 -17.22 -17.71
N LYS A 245 -2.99 -18.36 -17.80
CA LYS A 245 -3.58 -19.08 -16.65
C LYS A 245 -2.56 -18.95 -15.54
N ALA A 246 -2.88 -18.21 -14.46
CA ALA A 246 -1.94 -17.77 -13.42
C ALA A 246 -0.63 -18.53 -13.60
N ARG A 247 0.30 -18.00 -14.43
CA ARG A 247 1.61 -18.64 -14.53
C ARG A 247 2.09 -18.41 -13.14
N LYS A 248 1.98 -19.48 -12.32
CA LYS A 248 2.24 -19.45 -10.90
C LYS A 248 3.45 -18.56 -10.75
N ASN A 249 3.34 -17.60 -9.85
CA ASN A 249 4.30 -16.52 -9.70
C ASN A 249 5.77 -17.02 -9.67
N GLU A 250 6.04 -18.33 -9.49
CA GLU A 250 7.28 -19.09 -9.75
C GLU A 250 8.37 -18.41 -10.60
N ALA A 251 8.11 -17.87 -11.80
CA ALA A 251 9.18 -17.26 -12.60
C ALA A 251 9.63 -15.88 -12.11
N ALA A 252 8.68 -14.99 -11.80
CA ALA A 252 8.97 -13.67 -11.22
C ALA A 252 9.46 -13.80 -9.77
N ASN A 253 8.89 -14.77 -9.05
CA ASN A 253 9.29 -15.23 -7.73
C ASN A 253 10.72 -15.79 -7.70
N ALA A 254 11.11 -16.59 -8.69
CA ALA A 254 12.47 -17.12 -8.81
C ALA A 254 13.47 -16.02 -9.14
N ALA A 255 13.11 -15.06 -9.99
CA ALA A 255 13.95 -13.90 -10.30
C ALA A 255 14.12 -12.98 -9.07
N ALA A 256 13.04 -12.70 -8.33
CA ALA A 256 13.09 -11.90 -7.10
C ALA A 256 13.87 -12.61 -5.98
N ALA A 257 13.71 -13.93 -5.82
CA ALA A 257 14.49 -14.72 -4.86
C ALA A 257 15.99 -14.75 -5.20
N ALA A 258 16.35 -14.83 -6.49
CA ALA A 258 17.73 -14.76 -6.94
C ALA A 258 18.36 -13.37 -6.68
N ALA A 259 17.60 -12.29 -6.89
CA ALA A 259 18.06 -10.93 -6.63
C ALA A 259 18.27 -10.64 -5.12
N ALA A 260 17.36 -11.13 -4.26
CA ALA A 260 17.49 -10.99 -2.81
C ALA A 260 18.69 -11.77 -2.25
N THR A 261 18.95 -12.98 -2.79
CA THR A 261 20.11 -13.81 -2.39
C THR A 261 21.44 -13.15 -2.77
N ALA A 262 21.50 -12.51 -3.94
CA ALA A 262 22.70 -11.81 -4.40
C ALA A 262 23.03 -10.55 -3.56
N ALA A 263 22.02 -9.86 -3.04
CA ALA A 263 22.20 -8.70 -2.17
C ALA A 263 22.73 -9.08 -0.76
N GLN A 264 22.37 -10.27 -0.25
CA GLN A 264 22.83 -10.76 1.05
C GLN A 264 24.31 -11.20 1.01
N THR A 265 24.72 -11.88 -0.07
CA THR A 265 26.11 -12.36 -0.22
C THR A 265 27.15 -11.25 -0.37
N HIS A 266 26.72 -10.03 -0.68
CA HIS A 266 27.63 -8.89 -0.83
C HIS A 266 27.93 -8.17 0.49
N VAL A 267 27.13 -8.42 1.54
CA VAL A 267 27.29 -7.81 2.88
C VAL A 267 28.09 -8.71 3.82
N ASP A 268 28.01 -10.03 3.68
CA ASP A 268 28.74 -11.00 4.51
C ASP A 268 30.16 -11.31 4.02
N GLY A 269 30.61 -10.67 2.93
CA GLY A 269 31.91 -10.88 2.28
C GLY A 269 32.87 -9.69 2.34
N ALA A 270 32.59 -8.67 3.15
CA ALA A 270 33.43 -7.47 3.30
C ALA A 270 33.99 -7.33 4.73
#